data_AF-A0AAW2R898-F1
#
_entry.id   AF-A0AAW2R898-F1
#
_cell.length_a   1.000
_cell.length_b   1.000
_cell.length_c   1.000
_cell.angle_alpha   90.00
_cell.angle_beta   90.00
_cell.angle_gamma   90.00
#
_symmetry.space_group_name_H-M   'P 1'
#
loop_
_entity.id
_entity.type
_entity.pdbx_description
1 polymer ?
#
loop_
_entity_poly.entity_id
_entity_poly.type
_entity_poly.pdbx_seq_one_letter_code
_entity_poly.pdbx_strand_id
1 'polypeptide(L)'
;MNDFQCLREKIVSEHKEGLKRRYYSATGEQPSEEMIEKMISEGGLVGVLEGKGQSVEENQERDEAVKEIQRSLVQLHQVFLDMAVMVETQGEKMNNIEQNVVNAGAYINDGTKELDRANRMKGRRTWACWIGAVVLVFLLVCLIAMLF
;
A
#
# COMPACT_ATOMS: atom_id res chain seq x y z
N MET A 1 11.46 -0.92 -4.20
CA MET A 1 12.27 0.30 -4.48
C MET A 1 12.65 0.44 -5.95
N ASN A 2 13.04 -0.64 -6.65
CA ASN A 2 13.32 -0.59 -8.10
C ASN A 2 12.06 -0.38 -8.96
N ASP A 3 10.92 -0.91 -8.54
CA ASP A 3 9.67 -0.82 -9.32
C ASP A 3 9.16 0.61 -9.48
N PHE A 4 9.38 1.46 -8.47
CA PHE A 4 8.99 2.87 -8.50
C PHE A 4 9.81 3.68 -9.49
N GLN A 5 11.13 3.45 -9.55
CA GLN A 5 12.00 4.11 -10.52
C GLN A 5 11.64 3.69 -11.95
N CYS A 6 11.38 2.39 -12.15
CA CYS A 6 10.94 1.84 -13.43
C CYS A 6 9.59 2.44 -13.88
N LEU A 7 8.62 2.54 -12.97
CA LEU A 7 7.30 3.12 -13.27
C LEU A 7 7.41 4.61 -13.61
N ARG A 8 8.20 5.37 -12.85
CA ARG A 8 8.45 6.79 -13.11
C ARG A 8 9.08 7.01 -14.47
N GLU A 9 10.11 6.22 -14.80
CA GLU A 9 10.80 6.28 -16.08
C GLU A 9 9.85 5.95 -17.25
N LYS A 10 8.97 4.96 -17.07
CA LYS A 10 7.94 4.60 -18.04
C LYS A 10 6.93 5.72 -18.29
N ILE A 11 6.42 6.35 -17.23
CA ILE A 11 5.46 7.46 -17.33
C ILE A 11 6.07 8.66 -18.07
N VAL A 12 7.31 9.04 -17.72
CA VAL A 12 8.02 10.15 -18.37
C VAL A 12 8.25 9.85 -19.85
N SER A 13 8.67 8.62 -20.17
CA SER A 13 8.89 8.21 -21.56
C SER A 13 7.59 8.27 -22.39
N GLU A 14 6.48 7.72 -21.90
CA GLU A 14 5.20 7.76 -22.59
C GLU A 14 4.70 9.20 -22.81
N HIS A 15 4.90 10.07 -21.82
CA HIS A 15 4.48 11.47 -21.92
C HIS A 15 5.29 12.22 -23.00
N LYS A 16 6.61 12.00 -23.04
CA LYS A 16 7.52 12.57 -24.04
C LYS A 16 7.15 12.13 -25.46
N GLU A 17 6.81 10.85 -25.64
CA GLU A 17 6.37 10.31 -26.93
C GLU A 17 5.03 10.90 -27.39
N GLY A 18 4.08 11.05 -26.47
CA GLY A 18 2.79 11.68 -26.75
C GLY A 18 2.94 13.12 -27.24
N LEU A 19 3.82 13.89 -26.61
CA LEU A 19 4.17 15.26 -27.00
C LEU A 19 4.80 15.32 -28.39
N LYS A 20 5.80 14.47 -28.64
CA LYS A 20 6.48 14.38 -29.93
C LYS A 20 5.50 14.09 -31.08
N ARG A 21 4.57 13.17 -30.85
CA ARG A 21 3.57 12.75 -31.85
C ARG A 21 2.58 13.87 -32.16
N ARG A 22 2.10 14.58 -31.14
CA ARG A 22 1.18 15.71 -31.32
C ARG A 22 1.85 16.89 -32.02
N TYR A 23 3.11 17.20 -31.66
CA TYR A 23 3.88 18.25 -32.32
C TYR A 23 4.08 17.94 -33.79
N TYR A 24 4.58 16.73 -34.11
CA TYR A 24 4.77 16.30 -35.50
C TYR A 24 3.48 16.34 -36.31
N SER A 25 2.34 15.97 -35.70
CA SER A 25 1.04 16.01 -36.36
C SER A 25 0.55 17.44 -36.66
N ALA A 26 1.02 18.44 -35.90
CA ALA A 26 0.61 19.83 -36.04
C ALA A 26 1.56 20.66 -36.93
N THR A 27 2.87 20.46 -36.79
CA THR A 27 3.90 21.25 -37.48
C THR A 27 4.58 20.51 -38.63
N GLY A 28 4.48 19.18 -38.68
CA GLY A 28 5.17 18.35 -39.67
C GLY A 28 6.68 18.16 -39.40
N GLU A 29 7.22 18.78 -38.34
CA GLU A 29 8.64 18.71 -37.97
C GLU A 29 8.86 17.94 -36.67
N GLN A 30 10.06 17.37 -36.47
CA GLN A 30 10.40 16.80 -35.16
C GLN A 30 10.77 17.90 -34.16
N PRO A 31 10.20 17.89 -32.94
CA PRO A 31 10.59 18.82 -31.90
C PRO A 31 11.98 18.48 -31.35
N SER A 32 12.79 19.51 -31.09
CA SER A 32 14.06 19.39 -30.37
C SER A 32 13.84 19.05 -28.90
N GLU A 33 14.85 18.48 -28.24
CA GLU A 33 14.79 18.13 -26.82
C GLU A 33 14.42 19.33 -25.93
N GLU A 34 15.03 20.49 -26.18
CA GLU A 34 14.70 21.75 -25.47
C GLU A 34 13.23 22.15 -25.65
N MET A 35 12.68 21.95 -26.85
CA MET A 35 11.28 22.25 -27.15
C MET A 35 10.34 21.28 -26.42
N ILE A 36 10.74 20.02 -26.25
CA ILE A 36 9.97 19.02 -25.51
C ILE A 36 9.97 19.34 -24.02
N GLU A 37 11.12 19.69 -23.43
CA GLU A 37 11.19 20.14 -22.02
C GLU A 37 10.35 21.40 -21.79
N LYS A 38 10.40 22.33 -22.74
CA LYS A 38 9.55 23.53 -22.71
C LYS A 38 8.06 23.17 -22.77
N MET A 39 7.64 22.21 -23.62
CA MET A 39 6.26 21.72 -23.62
C MET A 39 5.87 21.04 -22.31
N ILE A 40 6.77 20.28 -21.67
CA ILE A 40 6.49 19.66 -20.37
C ILE A 40 6.26 20.76 -19.31
N SER A 41 7.05 21.85 -19.37
CA SER A 41 6.95 22.98 -18.45
C SER A 41 5.75 23.89 -18.71
N GLU A 42 5.38 24.10 -19.97
CA GLU A 42 4.31 25.02 -20.41
C GLU A 42 2.94 24.34 -20.55
N GLY A 43 2.80 23.08 -20.12
CA GLY A 43 1.51 22.37 -20.11
C GLY A 43 1.11 21.78 -21.46
N GLY A 44 2.07 21.52 -22.33
CA GLY A 44 1.95 20.73 -23.56
C GLY A 44 2.09 21.54 -24.85
N LEU A 45 1.62 20.96 -25.96
CA LEU A 45 1.71 21.55 -27.29
C LEU A 45 0.97 22.90 -27.40
N VAL A 46 -0.13 23.05 -26.67
CA VAL A 46 -1.00 24.24 -26.73
C VAL A 46 -0.25 25.48 -26.26
N GLY A 47 0.43 25.42 -25.10
CA GLY A 47 1.18 26.57 -24.57
C GLY A 47 2.33 27.02 -25.49
N VAL A 48 2.96 26.08 -26.18
CA VAL A 48 4.05 26.38 -27.13
C VAL A 48 3.53 27.01 -28.43
N LEU A 49 2.40 26.54 -28.95
CA LEU A 49 1.80 27.09 -30.17
C LEU A 49 1.15 28.45 -29.92
N GLU A 50 0.55 28.67 -28.75
CA GLU A 50 0.10 30.00 -28.31
C GLU A 50 1.26 31.01 -28.26
N GLY A 51 2.47 30.57 -27.88
CA GLY A 51 3.66 31.42 -27.89
C GLY A 51 4.24 31.72 -29.28
N LYS A 52 3.84 30.99 -30.32
CA LYS A 52 4.36 31.12 -31.70
C LYS A 52 3.38 31.75 -32.69
N GLY A 53 2.08 31.82 -32.38
CA GLY A 53 1.04 32.35 -33.27
C GLY A 53 0.46 33.68 -32.82
N GLN A 54 1.01 34.79 -33.33
CA GLN A 54 0.28 36.06 -33.38
C GLN A 54 -0.84 35.97 -34.44
N SER A 55 -2.00 36.60 -34.12
CA SER A 55 -3.05 37.09 -35.04
C SER A 55 -4.14 36.10 -35.51
N VAL A 56 -5.27 36.03 -34.78
CA VAL A 56 -6.62 36.27 -35.34
C VAL A 56 -7.49 36.92 -34.25
N GLU A 57 -7.82 38.19 -34.43
CA GLU A 57 -8.46 39.13 -33.49
C GLU A 57 -9.97 38.87 -33.18
N GLU A 58 -10.51 37.67 -33.36
CA GLU A 58 -11.96 37.44 -33.19
C GLU A 58 -12.38 36.53 -32.01
N ASN A 59 -11.44 35.97 -31.23
CA ASN A 59 -11.78 34.91 -30.26
C ASN A 59 -11.42 35.19 -28.79
N GLN A 60 -11.06 36.41 -28.42
CA GLN A 60 -10.57 36.76 -27.06
C GLN A 60 -11.51 36.31 -25.92
N GLU A 61 -12.84 36.37 -26.09
CA GLU A 61 -13.78 35.92 -25.05
C GLU A 61 -13.89 34.39 -24.95
N ARG A 62 -13.72 33.66 -26.05
CA ARG A 62 -13.69 32.18 -26.02
C ARG A 62 -12.33 31.67 -25.54
N ASP A 63 -11.26 32.40 -25.82
CA ASP A 63 -9.91 32.06 -25.39
C ASP A 63 -9.76 32.16 -23.87
N GLU A 64 -10.40 33.13 -23.21
CA GLU A 64 -10.44 33.19 -21.74
C GLU A 64 -11.18 32.00 -21.13
N ALA A 65 -12.35 31.65 -21.65
CA ALA A 65 -13.12 30.50 -21.18
C ALA A 65 -12.36 29.18 -21.39
N VAL A 66 -11.68 29.03 -22.53
CA VAL A 66 -10.83 27.86 -22.82
C VAL A 66 -9.60 27.84 -21.90
N LYS A 67 -9.00 28.99 -21.60
CA LYS A 67 -7.90 29.11 -20.62
C LYS A 67 -8.31 28.69 -19.22
N GLU A 68 -9.52 29.06 -18.81
CA GLU A 68 -10.08 28.68 -17.51
C GLU A 68 -10.34 27.17 -17.43
N ILE A 69 -10.87 26.57 -18.51
CA ILE A 69 -11.03 25.11 -18.62
C ILE A 69 -9.67 24.41 -18.60
N GLN A 70 -8.66 24.92 -19.30
CA GLN A 70 -7.31 24.36 -19.31
C GLN A 70 -6.66 24.41 -17.93
N ARG A 71 -6.77 25.55 -17.22
CA ARG A 71 -6.32 25.66 -15.82
C ARG A 71 -7.02 24.63 -14.93
N SER A 72 -8.34 24.49 -15.09
CA SER A 72 -9.14 23.53 -14.33
C SER A 72 -8.72 22.08 -14.63
N LEU A 73 -8.38 21.77 -15.88
CA LEU A 73 -7.94 20.43 -16.31
C LEU A 73 -6.54 20.11 -15.77
N VAL A 74 -5.62 21.08 -15.76
CA VAL A 74 -4.28 20.94 -15.15
C VAL A 74 -4.40 20.72 -13.63
N GLN A 75 -5.25 21.48 -12.94
CA GLN A 75 -5.52 21.26 -11.52
C GLN A 75 -6.13 19.87 -11.26
N LEU A 76 -7.09 19.45 -12.09
CA LEU A 76 -7.68 18.11 -11.97
C LEU A 76 -6.64 17.01 -12.19
N HIS A 77 -5.76 17.18 -13.18
CA HIS A 77 -4.66 16.24 -13.44
C HIS A 77 -3.70 16.14 -12.25
N GLN A 78 -3.41 17.27 -11.60
CA GLN A 78 -2.59 17.32 -10.40
C GLN A 78 -3.28 16.64 -9.20
N VAL A 79 -4.60 16.78 -9.04
CA VAL A 79 -5.39 16.05 -8.04
C VAL A 79 -5.37 14.53 -8.31
N PHE A 80 -5.45 14.10 -9.57
CA PHE A 80 -5.33 12.68 -9.93
C PHE A 80 -3.94 12.11 -9.62
N LEU A 81 -2.87 12.87 -9.88
CA LEU A 81 -1.50 12.46 -9.53
C LEU A 81 -1.32 12.37 -8.01
N ASP A 82 -1.83 13.34 -7.26
CA ASP A 82 -1.76 13.32 -5.79
C ASP A 82 -2.59 12.18 -5.18
N MET A 83 -3.74 11.86 -5.80
CA MET A 83 -4.55 10.69 -5.44
C MET A 83 -3.83 9.37 -5.72
N ALA A 84 -3.10 9.25 -6.84
CA ALA A 84 -2.30 8.07 -7.14
C ALA A 84 -1.20 7.85 -6.09
N VAL A 85 -0.52 8.92 -5.65
CA VAL A 85 0.46 8.87 -4.57
C VAL A 85 -0.19 8.53 -3.22
N MET A 86 -1.37 9.08 -2.93
CA MET A 86 -2.08 8.82 -1.68
C MET A 86 -2.62 7.39 -1.58
N VAL A 87 -3.06 6.79 -2.69
CA VAL A 87 -3.48 5.38 -2.73
C VAL A 87 -2.28 4.44 -2.54
N GLU A 88 -1.13 4.76 -3.12
CA GLU A 88 0.09 3.97 -2.94
C GLU A 88 0.61 4.03 -1.49
N THR A 89 0.58 5.21 -0.85
CA THR A 89 0.94 5.36 0.58
C THR A 89 -0.07 4.70 1.53
N GLN A 90 -1.34 4.56 1.16
CA GLN A 90 -2.32 3.78 1.91
C GLN A 90 -2.10 2.25 1.81
N GLY A 91 -1.39 1.77 0.79
CA GLY A 91 -1.02 0.36 0.66
C GLY A 91 -0.14 -0.15 1.82
N GLU A 92 0.71 0.71 2.38
CA GLU A 92 1.60 0.34 3.48
C GLU A 92 0.85 0.13 4.81
N LYS A 93 -0.24 0.88 5.05
CA LYS A 93 -1.08 0.73 6.25
C LYS A 93 -1.98 -0.50 6.21
N MET A 94 -2.39 -0.94 5.02
CA MET A 94 -3.16 -2.17 4.82
C MET A 94 -2.36 -3.39 5.30
N ASN A 95 -1.06 -3.44 4.97
CA ASN A 95 -0.14 -4.50 5.38
C ASN A 95 -0.04 -4.63 6.91
N ASN A 96 -0.08 -3.51 7.63
CA ASN A 96 -0.03 -3.51 9.11
C ASN A 96 -1.31 -4.07 9.76
N ILE A 97 -2.48 -3.90 9.14
CA ILE A 97 -3.74 -4.48 9.65
C ILE A 97 -3.73 -5.98 9.44
N GLU A 98 -3.38 -6.43 8.23
CA GLU A 98 -3.29 -7.86 7.92
C GLU A 98 -2.27 -8.56 8.83
N GLN A 99 -1.10 -7.95 9.03
CA GLN A 99 -0.07 -8.48 9.91
C GLN A 99 -0.53 -8.53 11.38
N ASN A 100 -1.23 -7.50 11.88
CA ASN A 100 -1.79 -7.51 13.23
C ASN A 100 -2.87 -8.59 13.40
N VAL A 101 -3.71 -8.82 12.38
CA VAL A 101 -4.74 -9.87 12.41
C VAL A 101 -4.11 -11.26 12.40
N VAL A 102 -3.10 -11.50 11.54
CA VAL A 102 -2.34 -12.76 11.52
C VAL A 102 -1.66 -13.02 12.86
N ASN A 103 -0.99 -12.00 13.42
CA ASN A 103 -0.33 -12.10 14.72
C ASN A 103 -1.34 -12.37 15.85
N ALA A 104 -2.48 -11.67 15.87
CA ALA A 104 -3.54 -11.90 16.85
C ALA A 104 -4.09 -13.34 16.77
N GLY A 105 -4.29 -13.87 15.56
CA GLY A 105 -4.69 -15.26 15.34
C GLY A 105 -3.66 -16.26 15.90
N ALA A 106 -2.37 -16.01 15.69
CA ALA A 106 -1.29 -16.83 16.23
C ALA A 106 -1.28 -16.84 17.77
N TYR A 107 -1.40 -15.67 18.41
CA TYR A 107 -1.47 -15.56 19.88
C TYR A 107 -2.67 -16.29 20.48
N ILE A 108 -3.84 -16.21 19.84
CA ILE A 108 -5.05 -16.90 20.31
C ILE A 108 -4.88 -18.42 20.20
N ASN A 109 -4.32 -18.91 19.10
CA ASN A 109 -4.04 -20.34 18.92
C ASN A 109 -3.08 -20.87 19.99
N ASP A 110 -1.99 -20.16 20.24
CA ASP A 110 -0.98 -20.59 21.23
C ASP A 110 -1.52 -20.49 22.66
N GLY A 111 -2.26 -19.42 22.98
CA GLY A 111 -2.97 -19.31 24.25
C GLY A 111 -3.98 -20.44 24.48
N THR A 112 -4.69 -20.87 23.43
CA THR A 112 -5.64 -21.99 23.50
C THR A 112 -4.92 -23.32 23.78
N LYS A 113 -3.76 -23.57 23.16
CA LYS A 113 -2.94 -24.76 23.44
C LYS A 113 -2.43 -24.78 24.87
N GLU A 114 -2.00 -23.64 25.40
CA GLU A 114 -1.54 -23.53 26.78
C GLU A 114 -2.69 -23.75 27.79
N LEU A 115 -3.89 -23.23 27.52
CA LEU A 115 -5.09 -23.50 28.32
C LEU A 115 -5.48 -24.99 28.30
N ASP A 116 -5.43 -25.63 27.14
CA ASP A 116 -5.70 -27.07 27.00
C ASP A 116 -4.66 -27.90 27.79
N ARG A 117 -3.37 -27.55 27.68
CA ARG A 117 -2.29 -28.19 28.46
C ARG A 117 -2.51 -28.02 29.96
N ALA A 118 -2.85 -26.82 30.41
CA ALA A 118 -3.14 -26.54 31.82
C ALA A 118 -4.33 -27.36 32.33
N ASN A 119 -5.38 -27.50 31.52
CA ASN A 119 -6.55 -28.30 31.86
C ASN A 119 -6.20 -29.79 32.00
N ARG A 120 -5.38 -30.35 31.10
CA ARG A 120 -4.89 -31.74 31.20
C ARG A 120 -4.01 -31.97 32.43
N MET A 121 -3.16 -31.00 32.79
CA MET A 121 -2.30 -31.11 33.97
C MET A 121 -3.09 -31.09 35.30
N LYS A 122 -4.19 -30.32 35.36
CA LYS A 122 -5.05 -30.24 36.55
C LYS A 122 -5.60 -31.61 36.96
N GLY A 123 -6.05 -32.41 35.98
CA GLY A 123 -6.53 -33.77 36.21
C GLY A 123 -5.44 -34.75 36.66
N ARG A 124 -4.22 -34.64 36.13
CA ARG A 124 -3.13 -35.58 36.47
C ARG A 124 -2.63 -35.42 37.91
N ARG A 125 -2.65 -34.19 38.43
CA ARG A 125 -2.10 -33.87 39.76
C ARG A 125 -3.00 -34.36 40.90
N THR A 126 -4.31 -34.37 40.72
CA THR A 126 -5.25 -34.90 41.73
C THR A 126 -5.16 -36.41 41.85
N TRP A 127 -5.05 -37.13 40.73
CA TRP A 127 -4.89 -38.59 40.72
C TRP A 127 -3.57 -39.04 41.35
N ALA A 128 -2.47 -38.34 41.09
CA ALA A 128 -1.18 -38.63 41.70
C ALA A 128 -1.21 -38.50 43.24
N CYS A 129 -1.88 -37.48 43.78
CA CYS A 129 -2.07 -37.33 45.23
C CYS A 129 -2.91 -38.45 45.84
N TRP A 130 -4.00 -38.87 45.18
CA TRP A 130 -4.84 -39.98 45.64
C TRP A 130 -4.08 -41.31 45.66
N ILE A 131 -3.31 -41.61 44.62
CA ILE A 131 -2.47 -42.82 44.57
C ILE A 131 -1.44 -42.80 45.70
N GLY A 132 -0.76 -41.68 45.93
CA GLY A 132 0.20 -41.53 47.03
C GLY A 132 -0.43 -41.75 48.40
N ALA A 133 -1.63 -41.23 48.64
CA ALA A 133 -2.35 -41.43 49.89
C ALA A 133 -2.72 -42.90 50.12
N VAL A 134 -3.21 -43.61 49.10
CA VAL A 134 -3.54 -45.04 49.19
C VAL A 134 -2.29 -45.89 49.48
N VAL A 135 -1.17 -45.61 48.81
CA VAL A 135 0.09 -46.32 49.05
C VAL A 135 0.59 -46.09 50.49
N LEU A 136 0.50 -44.85 51.00
CA LEU A 136 0.88 -44.53 52.38
C LEU A 136 0.05 -45.33 53.40
N VAL A 137 -1.28 -45.36 53.22
CA VAL A 137 -2.18 -46.12 54.10
C VAL A 137 -1.85 -47.60 54.06
N PHE A 138 -1.61 -48.16 52.87
CA PHE A 138 -1.24 -49.56 52.72
C PHE A 138 0.07 -49.90 53.46
N LEU A 139 1.10 -49.05 53.32
CA LEU A 139 2.36 -49.23 54.04
C LEU A 139 2.19 -49.18 55.56
N LEU A 140 1.37 -48.26 56.08
CA LEU A 140 1.08 -48.18 57.51
C LEU A 140 0.39 -49.45 58.02
N VAL A 141 -0.58 -49.98 57.28
CA VAL A 141 -1.25 -51.24 57.64
C VAL A 141 -0.26 -52.41 57.64
N CYS A 142 0.59 -52.52 56.61
CA CYS A 142 1.62 -53.56 56.56
C CYS A 142 2.61 -53.47 57.72
N LEU A 143 3.04 -52.26 58.10
CA LEU A 143 3.93 -52.07 59.24
C LEU A 143 3.27 -52.47 60.56
N ILE A 144 2.01 -52.09 60.77
CA ILE A 144 1.24 -52.50 61.96
C ILE A 144 1.11 -54.03 62.00
N ALA A 145 0.80 -54.67 60.88
CA ALA A 145 0.66 -56.12 60.80
C ALA A 145 1.99 -56.89 60.97
N MET A 146 3.15 -56.26 60.73
CA MET A 146 4.46 -56.87 61.03
C MET A 146 4.92 -56.58 62.47
N LEU A 147 4.42 -55.51 63.10
CA LEU A 147 4.79 -55.11 64.46
C LEU A 147 4.00 -55.89 65.53
N PHE A 148 2.75 -56.27 65.23
CA PHE A 148 1.88 -57.11 66.04
C PHE A 148 1.99 -58.59 65.64
#